data_AF-A0A963MF28-F1
#
_entry.id   AF-A0A963MF28-F1
#
_cell.length_a   1.000
_cell.length_b   1.000
_cell.length_c   1.000
_cell.angle_alpha   90.00
_cell.angle_beta   90.00
_cell.angle_gamma   90.00
#
_symmetry.space_group_name_H-M   'P 1'
#
loop_
_entity.id
_entity.type
_entity.pdbx_description
1 polymer ?
#
loop_
_entity_poly.entity_id
_entity_poly.type
_entity_poly.pdbx_seq_one_letter_code
_entity_poly.pdbx_strand_id
1 'polypeptide(L)'
;LHKPSTKWLDFATITGPIDLAQLQATLRGTLYVNELTQLSRPQQKNLAFAMDRLDRFDLHLVVATDSSPEALIDAGWEPGLVHRLFEVSLALPTLDDVRDDIPEMAAQLLVHLIEAKEVPNRRLSTAALNALRTQSWPGGYAELRAAVRSLALGTLEDEIASNDVQNLLSPAPVSHGLPLDMPLREAREAFERTYFEHHLRREGGNMTRLAETSGLERTHLYRKLKQLGIQTGRRGEDS
;
A
#
# COMPACT_ATOMS: atom_id res chain seq x y z
N LEU A 1 20.00 22.85 5.41
CA LEU A 1 18.84 22.28 4.69
C LEU A 1 18.75 22.94 3.33
N HIS A 2 18.79 22.11 2.27
CA HIS A 2 19.02 22.40 0.85
C HIS A 2 18.71 23.85 0.37
N LYS A 3 19.71 24.53 -0.23
CA LYS A 3 19.47 25.80 -0.93
C LYS A 3 18.82 25.49 -2.30
N PRO A 4 17.80 26.24 -2.74
CA PRO A 4 17.28 26.12 -4.10
C PRO A 4 18.43 26.51 -5.05
N SER A 5 18.77 25.63 -6.01
CA SER A 5 19.92 25.71 -6.96
C SER A 5 21.19 24.91 -6.63
N THR A 6 21.21 24.08 -5.59
CA THR A 6 22.33 23.14 -5.40
C THR A 6 22.35 22.12 -6.53
N LYS A 7 23.47 22.03 -7.26
CA LYS A 7 23.67 21.01 -8.30
C LYS A 7 23.67 19.64 -7.62
N TRP A 8 22.84 18.73 -8.11
CA TRP A 8 22.84 17.35 -7.66
C TRP A 8 23.18 16.42 -8.81
N LEU A 9 23.88 15.35 -8.50
CA LEU A 9 24.35 14.37 -9.47
C LEU A 9 23.84 12.99 -9.06
N ASP A 10 23.01 12.40 -9.92
CA ASP A 10 22.49 11.04 -9.72
C ASP A 10 23.49 10.02 -10.30
N PHE A 11 24.10 9.24 -9.40
CA PHE A 11 25.08 8.22 -9.76
C PHE A 11 24.49 7.08 -10.60
N ALA A 12 23.17 6.81 -10.48
CA ALA A 12 22.53 5.78 -11.29
C ALA A 12 22.57 6.12 -12.79
N THR A 13 22.59 7.41 -13.14
CA THR A 13 22.63 7.88 -14.52
C THR A 13 24.02 7.86 -15.15
N ILE A 14 25.07 7.71 -14.34
CA ILE A 14 26.46 7.74 -14.80
C ILE A 14 26.96 6.32 -15.02
N THR A 15 27.08 5.93 -16.28
CA THR A 15 27.58 4.61 -16.68
C THR A 15 29.07 4.60 -17.02
N GLY A 16 29.67 5.77 -17.28
CA GLY A 16 31.10 5.94 -17.55
C GLY A 16 31.94 6.18 -16.29
N PRO A 17 33.29 6.15 -16.39
CA PRO A 17 34.16 6.55 -15.28
C PRO A 17 33.95 8.02 -14.94
N ILE A 18 33.80 8.32 -13.64
CA ILE A 18 33.69 9.71 -13.17
C ILE A 18 35.07 10.34 -13.20
N ASP A 19 35.18 11.48 -13.88
CA ASP A 19 36.40 12.29 -13.88
C ASP A 19 36.35 13.39 -12.81
N LEU A 20 37.53 13.95 -12.51
CA LEU A 20 37.65 15.05 -11.55
C LEU A 20 36.91 16.31 -12.02
N ALA A 21 36.72 16.49 -13.33
CA ALA A 21 36.02 17.63 -13.90
C ALA A 21 34.52 17.58 -13.59
N GLN A 22 33.89 16.41 -13.62
CA GLN A 22 32.50 16.18 -13.24
C GLN A 22 32.27 16.42 -11.74
N LEU A 23 33.16 15.91 -10.88
CA LEU A 23 33.08 16.19 -9.44
C LEU A 23 33.26 17.69 -9.15
N GLN A 24 34.20 18.35 -9.84
CA GLN A 24 34.42 19.79 -9.73
C GLN A 24 33.26 20.62 -10.28
N ALA A 25 32.58 20.17 -11.34
CA ALA A 25 31.39 20.83 -11.89
C ALA A 25 30.22 20.86 -10.90
N THR A 26 30.24 19.95 -9.92
CA THR A 26 29.25 19.75 -8.85
C THR A 26 29.74 20.27 -7.50
N LEU A 27 30.75 21.15 -7.47
CA LEU A 27 31.31 21.73 -6.24
C LEU A 27 30.21 22.24 -5.30
N ARG A 28 30.32 21.92 -4.00
CA ARG A 28 29.29 22.27 -2.98
C ARG A 28 27.90 21.66 -3.24
N GLY A 29 27.86 20.61 -4.05
CA GLY A 29 26.65 19.92 -4.46
C GLY A 29 26.29 18.72 -3.60
N THR A 30 25.26 17.99 -4.04
CA THR A 30 24.85 16.73 -3.43
C THR A 30 24.99 15.60 -4.44
N LEU A 31 25.68 14.53 -4.03
CA LEU A 31 25.73 13.28 -4.77
C LEU A 31 24.61 12.39 -4.24
N TYR A 32 23.76 11.88 -5.13
CA TYR A 32 22.63 11.05 -4.75
C TYR A 32 22.74 9.65 -5.38
N VAL A 33 22.48 8.63 -4.58
CA VAL A 33 22.34 7.24 -5.00
C VAL A 33 20.99 6.74 -4.49
N ASN A 34 20.08 6.41 -5.40
CA ASN A 34 18.72 5.99 -5.03
C ASN A 34 18.66 4.58 -4.43
N GLU A 35 19.45 3.65 -4.96
CA GLU A 35 19.51 2.28 -4.49
C GLU A 35 20.91 1.72 -4.74
N LEU A 36 21.62 1.33 -3.68
CA LEU A 36 22.97 0.75 -3.80
C LEU A 36 22.96 -0.51 -4.64
N THR A 37 22.01 -1.42 -4.43
CA THR A 37 21.99 -2.73 -5.10
C THR A 37 21.88 -2.63 -6.63
N GLN A 38 21.39 -1.50 -7.15
CA GLN A 38 21.27 -1.25 -8.59
C GLN A 38 22.59 -0.80 -9.25
N LEU A 39 23.60 -0.44 -8.48
CA LEU A 39 24.88 0.02 -9.02
C LEU A 39 25.71 -1.12 -9.61
N SER A 40 26.12 -0.95 -10.86
CA SER A 40 27.09 -1.84 -11.53
C SER A 40 28.49 -1.73 -10.90
N ARG A 41 29.36 -2.74 -11.09
CA ARG A 41 30.75 -2.71 -10.54
C ARG A 41 31.54 -1.45 -10.92
N PRO A 42 31.48 -0.92 -12.17
CA PRO A 42 32.11 0.36 -12.49
C PRO A 42 31.54 1.53 -11.68
N GLN A 43 30.23 1.58 -11.48
CA GLN A 43 29.56 2.62 -10.67
C GLN A 43 29.94 2.52 -9.19
N GLN A 44 30.09 1.32 -8.65
CA GLN A 44 30.60 1.11 -7.28
C GLN A 44 32.02 1.67 -7.11
N LYS A 45 32.90 1.46 -8.11
CA LYS A 45 34.25 2.04 -8.10
C LYS A 45 34.23 3.57 -8.21
N ASN A 46 33.33 4.13 -9.02
CA ASN A 46 33.14 5.56 -9.11
C ASN A 46 32.67 6.15 -7.77
N LEU A 47 31.76 5.47 -7.08
CA LEU A 47 31.28 5.87 -5.76
C LEU A 47 32.42 5.89 -4.75
N ALA A 48 33.22 4.82 -4.68
CA ALA A 48 34.41 4.77 -3.83
C ALA A 48 35.39 5.91 -4.15
N PHE A 49 35.64 6.17 -5.44
CA PHE A 49 36.51 7.26 -5.89
C PHE A 49 35.99 8.65 -5.48
N ALA A 50 34.68 8.87 -5.55
CA ALA A 50 34.05 10.11 -5.14
C ALA A 50 34.06 10.28 -3.61
N MET A 51 33.84 9.19 -2.85
CA MET A 51 33.85 9.18 -1.39
C MET A 51 35.18 9.68 -0.81
N ASP A 52 36.31 9.28 -1.38
CA ASP A 52 37.64 9.75 -0.95
C ASP A 52 37.88 11.25 -1.17
N ARG A 53 36.97 11.95 -1.86
CA ARG A 53 37.12 13.34 -2.30
C ARG A 53 35.95 14.24 -1.89
N LEU A 54 35.03 13.75 -1.07
CA LEU A 54 33.86 14.52 -0.62
C LEU A 54 34.28 15.83 0.06
N ASP A 55 35.18 15.74 1.05
CA ASP A 55 35.69 16.91 1.79
C ASP A 55 36.43 17.90 0.88
N ARG A 56 37.19 17.37 -0.09
CA ARG A 56 37.99 18.20 -1.01
C ARG A 56 37.10 19.09 -1.89
N PHE A 57 35.91 18.62 -2.23
CA PHE A 57 34.97 19.33 -3.11
C PHE A 57 33.71 19.83 -2.38
N ASP A 58 33.68 19.71 -1.05
CA ASP A 58 32.55 20.11 -0.19
C ASP A 58 31.22 19.44 -0.62
N LEU A 59 31.29 18.15 -0.96
CA LEU A 59 30.16 17.39 -1.49
C LEU A 59 29.43 16.64 -0.38
N HIS A 60 28.10 16.67 -0.43
CA HIS A 60 27.26 15.85 0.45
C HIS A 60 26.86 14.58 -0.29
N LEU A 61 27.21 13.41 0.23
CA LEU A 61 26.76 12.13 -0.31
C LEU A 61 25.51 11.67 0.43
N VAL A 62 24.43 11.41 -0.30
CA VAL A 62 23.19 10.81 0.20
C VAL A 62 22.94 9.52 -0.56
N VAL A 63 22.78 8.44 0.19
CA VAL A 63 22.61 7.09 -0.34
C VAL A 63 21.40 6.46 0.32
N ALA A 64 20.58 5.78 -0.46
CA ALA A 64 19.49 4.94 0.03
C ALA A 64 19.69 3.49 -0.41
N THR A 65 19.21 2.56 0.42
CA THR A 65 19.17 1.13 0.10
C THR A 65 18.13 0.41 0.96
N ASP A 66 17.54 -0.64 0.42
CA ASP A 66 16.70 -1.59 1.14
C ASP A 66 17.47 -2.74 1.81
N SER A 67 18.78 -2.83 1.53
CA SER A 67 19.62 -3.98 1.88
C SER A 67 20.51 -3.69 3.09
N SER A 68 20.71 -4.71 3.93
CA SER A 68 21.62 -4.58 5.07
C SER A 68 23.09 -4.55 4.63
N PRO A 69 24.00 -4.00 5.46
CA PRO A 69 25.44 -4.04 5.19
C PRO A 69 25.96 -5.46 4.89
N GLU A 70 25.47 -6.45 5.63
CA GLU A 70 25.84 -7.86 5.47
C GLU A 70 25.37 -8.40 4.11
N ALA A 71 24.13 -8.10 3.73
CA ALA A 71 23.57 -8.52 2.44
C ALA A 71 24.34 -7.93 1.25
N LEU A 72 24.81 -6.67 1.37
CA LEU A 72 25.64 -6.04 0.34
C LEU A 72 27.00 -6.73 0.21
N ILE A 73 27.64 -7.06 1.34
CA ILE A 73 28.92 -7.80 1.35
C ILE A 73 28.74 -9.18 0.70
N ASP A 74 27.67 -9.90 1.05
CA ASP A 74 27.34 -11.20 0.45
C ASP A 74 27.05 -11.10 -1.05
N ALA A 75 26.46 -9.99 -1.51
CA ALA A 75 26.27 -9.67 -2.92
C ALA A 75 27.57 -9.30 -3.66
N GLY A 76 28.71 -9.29 -2.96
CA GLY A 76 30.04 -9.08 -3.53
C GLY A 76 30.53 -7.63 -3.52
N TRP A 77 29.93 -6.77 -2.67
CA TRP A 77 30.45 -5.43 -2.42
C TRP A 77 31.76 -5.46 -1.63
N GLU A 78 32.61 -4.45 -1.84
CA GLU A 78 33.84 -4.32 -1.07
C GLU A 78 33.51 -3.97 0.39
N PRO A 79 33.95 -4.78 1.38
CA PRO A 79 33.63 -4.54 2.79
C PRO A 79 34.07 -3.17 3.32
N GLY A 80 35.22 -2.67 2.84
CA GLY A 80 35.73 -1.35 3.24
C GLY A 80 34.82 -0.20 2.79
N LEU A 81 34.26 -0.30 1.58
CA LEU A 81 33.30 0.66 1.06
C LEU A 81 31.98 0.61 1.83
N VAL A 82 31.44 -0.60 2.06
CA VAL A 82 30.20 -0.78 2.82
C VAL A 82 30.33 -0.22 4.23
N HIS A 83 31.42 -0.51 4.93
CA HIS A 83 31.61 0.00 6.29
C HIS A 83 31.62 1.53 6.36
N ARG A 84 32.27 2.21 5.39
CA ARG A 84 32.25 3.67 5.30
C ARG A 84 30.88 4.23 4.92
N LEU A 85 30.16 3.59 4.00
CA LEU A 85 28.82 4.03 3.60
C LEU A 85 27.83 3.99 4.77
N PHE A 86 27.98 3.03 5.67
CA PHE A 86 27.08 2.84 6.82
C PHE A 86 27.60 3.45 8.12
N GLU A 87 28.73 4.17 8.12
CA GLU A 87 29.31 4.84 9.30
C GLU A 87 28.29 5.77 9.97
N VAL A 88 27.48 6.47 9.17
CA VAL A 88 26.31 7.22 9.63
C VAL A 88 25.10 6.77 8.82
N SER A 89 24.22 5.99 9.46
CA SER A 89 23.01 5.46 8.85
C SER A 89 21.77 5.98 9.57
N LEU A 90 20.76 6.40 8.80
CA LEU A 90 19.44 6.75 9.33
C LEU A 90 18.44 5.67 8.91
N ALA A 91 17.94 4.91 9.88
CA ALA A 91 16.83 3.99 9.63
C ALA A 91 15.53 4.78 9.47
N LEU A 92 14.84 4.56 8.35
CA LEU A 92 13.51 5.14 8.14
C LEU A 92 12.46 4.30 8.89
N PRO A 93 11.54 4.93 9.64
CA PRO A 93 10.44 4.20 10.26
C PRO A 93 9.54 3.59 9.18
N THR A 94 9.01 2.41 9.45
CA THR A 94 7.98 1.81 8.61
C THR A 94 6.65 2.51 8.84
N LEU A 95 5.69 2.38 7.91
CA LEU A 95 4.33 2.88 8.14
C LEU A 95 3.67 2.25 9.37
N ASP A 96 4.10 1.04 9.75
CA ASP A 96 3.62 0.38 10.95
C ASP A 96 4.10 1.06 12.24
N ASP A 97 5.27 1.70 12.22
CA ASP A 97 5.80 2.49 13.33
C ASP A 97 5.08 3.84 13.48
N VAL A 98 4.52 4.37 12.38
CA VAL A 98 3.83 5.68 12.32
C VAL A 98 2.34 5.55 11.97
N ARG A 99 1.68 4.49 12.46
CA ARG A 99 0.25 4.22 12.17
C ARG A 99 -0.68 5.36 12.53
N ASP A 100 -0.35 6.12 13.57
CA ASP A 100 -1.15 7.24 14.04
C ASP A 100 -1.14 8.43 13.06
N ASP A 101 -0.12 8.53 12.22
CA ASP A 101 0.02 9.58 11.21
C ASP A 101 -0.60 9.18 9.85
N ILE A 102 -0.93 7.89 9.64
CA ILE A 102 -1.54 7.39 8.39
C ILE A 102 -2.79 8.18 7.99
N PRO A 103 -3.74 8.51 8.90
CA PRO A 103 -4.91 9.32 8.56
C PRO A 103 -4.55 10.68 7.93
N GLU A 104 -3.58 11.39 8.51
CA GLU A 104 -3.15 12.70 8.02
C GLU A 104 -2.41 12.55 6.68
N MET A 105 -1.50 11.57 6.58
CA MET A 105 -0.80 11.26 5.33
C MET A 105 -1.76 10.90 4.20
N ALA A 106 -2.78 10.08 4.47
CA ALA A 106 -3.78 9.67 3.49
C ALA A 106 -4.64 10.85 3.02
N ALA A 107 -5.03 11.74 3.93
CA ALA A 107 -5.77 12.96 3.58
C ALA A 107 -4.94 13.90 2.71
N GLN A 108 -3.66 14.15 3.07
CA GLN A 108 -2.76 14.98 2.28
C GLN A 108 -2.44 14.35 0.91
N LEU A 109 -2.25 13.02 0.87
CA LEU A 109 -2.08 12.26 -0.38
C LEU A 109 -3.27 12.47 -1.32
N LEU A 110 -4.50 12.39 -0.81
CA LEU A 110 -5.70 12.62 -1.60
C LEU A 110 -5.74 14.04 -2.16
N VAL A 111 -5.44 15.05 -1.34
CA VAL A 111 -5.35 16.46 -1.79
C VAL A 111 -4.34 16.61 -2.93
N HIS A 112 -3.13 16.08 -2.77
CA HIS A 112 -2.11 16.15 -3.82
C HIS A 112 -2.54 15.44 -5.12
N LEU A 113 -3.22 14.29 -5.02
CA LEU A 113 -3.73 13.58 -6.19
C LEU A 113 -4.84 14.38 -6.91
N ILE A 114 -5.69 15.07 -6.16
CA ILE A 114 -6.75 15.94 -6.71
C ILE A 114 -6.12 17.16 -7.41
N GLU A 115 -5.16 17.81 -6.77
CA GLU A 115 -4.45 18.98 -7.34
C GLU A 115 -3.67 18.63 -8.60
N ALA A 116 -3.06 17.44 -8.63
CA ALA A 116 -2.41 16.89 -9.81
C ALA A 116 -3.40 16.45 -10.91
N LYS A 117 -4.72 16.52 -10.67
CA LYS A 117 -5.79 16.05 -11.55
C LYS A 117 -5.68 14.56 -11.90
N GLU A 118 -5.07 13.77 -11.03
CA GLU A 118 -4.95 12.32 -11.19
C GLU A 118 -6.24 11.58 -10.80
N VAL A 119 -7.08 12.19 -9.96
CA VAL A 119 -8.32 11.62 -9.42
C VAL A 119 -9.42 12.69 -9.32
N PRO A 120 -10.72 12.30 -9.30
CA PRO A 120 -11.83 13.21 -9.01
C PRO A 120 -11.70 13.85 -7.63
N ASN A 121 -12.36 15.01 -7.45
CA ASN A 121 -12.43 15.65 -6.15
C ASN A 121 -13.28 14.80 -5.19
N ARG A 122 -12.64 14.24 -4.17
CA ARG A 122 -13.24 13.34 -3.17
C ARG A 122 -12.77 13.70 -1.77
N ARG A 123 -13.49 13.23 -0.76
CA ARG A 123 -13.10 13.35 0.65
C ARG A 123 -13.11 11.99 1.34
N LEU A 124 -12.15 11.74 2.24
CA LEU A 124 -12.15 10.55 3.08
C LEU A 124 -13.00 10.81 4.32
N SER A 125 -13.97 9.92 4.60
CA SER A 125 -14.69 9.94 5.87
C SER A 125 -13.75 9.60 7.05
N THR A 126 -14.11 10.03 8.26
CA THR A 126 -13.36 9.67 9.47
C THR A 126 -13.28 8.16 9.68
N ALA A 127 -14.33 7.43 9.31
CA ALA A 127 -14.37 5.97 9.36
C ALA A 127 -13.39 5.34 8.34
N ALA A 128 -13.28 5.89 7.12
CA ALA A 128 -12.31 5.44 6.13
C ALA A 128 -10.87 5.66 6.58
N LEU A 129 -10.57 6.83 7.15
CA LEU A 129 -9.24 7.15 7.70
C LEU A 129 -8.84 6.20 8.82
N ASN A 130 -9.77 5.91 9.74
CA ASN A 130 -9.54 4.93 10.80
C ASN A 130 -9.33 3.52 10.25
N ALA A 131 -10.08 3.13 9.20
CA ALA A 131 -9.88 1.85 8.54
C ALA A 131 -8.48 1.76 7.93
N LEU A 132 -7.99 2.80 7.24
CA LEU A 132 -6.63 2.84 6.68
C LEU A 132 -5.54 2.73 7.77
N ARG A 133 -5.75 3.36 8.93
CA ARG A 133 -4.84 3.29 10.09
C ARG A 133 -4.69 1.88 10.66
N THR A 134 -5.77 1.10 10.68
CA THR A 134 -5.75 -0.25 11.28
C THR A 134 -5.05 -1.30 10.41
N GLN A 135 -4.72 -0.95 9.17
CA GLN A 135 -4.22 -1.89 8.16
C GLN A 135 -2.70 -1.89 8.14
N SER A 136 -2.13 -3.03 7.81
CA SER A 136 -0.69 -3.17 7.55
C SER A 136 -0.40 -2.83 6.10
N TRP A 137 0.67 -2.06 5.89
CA TRP A 137 1.11 -1.60 4.57
C TRP A 137 2.53 -2.14 4.29
N PRO A 138 2.69 -3.43 3.94
CA PRO A 138 4.00 -4.03 3.71
C PRO A 138 4.77 -3.37 2.56
N GLY A 139 4.08 -2.81 1.56
CA GLY A 139 4.65 -2.00 0.48
C GLY A 139 4.84 -0.52 0.85
N GLY A 140 4.65 -0.17 2.12
CA GLY A 140 4.92 1.15 2.67
C GLY A 140 4.12 2.28 1.99
N TYR A 141 4.75 3.44 1.85
CA TYR A 141 4.11 4.65 1.33
C TYR A 141 3.57 4.49 -0.11
N ALA A 142 4.26 3.71 -0.95
CA ALA A 142 3.84 3.47 -2.32
C ALA A 142 2.51 2.71 -2.38
N GLU A 143 2.35 1.70 -1.52
CA GLU A 143 1.10 0.94 -1.39
C GLU A 143 -0.04 1.80 -0.85
N LEU A 144 0.20 2.59 0.21
CA LEU A 144 -0.79 3.52 0.75
C LEU A 144 -1.26 4.53 -0.32
N ARG A 145 -0.33 5.12 -1.07
CA ARG A 145 -0.65 6.04 -2.18
C ARG A 145 -1.50 5.35 -3.26
N ALA A 146 -1.14 4.13 -3.64
CA ALA A 146 -1.89 3.37 -4.64
C ALA A 146 -3.31 3.03 -4.15
N ALA A 147 -3.47 2.72 -2.86
CA ALA A 147 -4.76 2.45 -2.25
C ALA A 147 -5.64 3.71 -2.20
N VAL A 148 -5.12 4.84 -1.73
CA VAL A 148 -5.83 6.13 -1.72
C VAL A 148 -6.26 6.52 -3.14
N ARG A 149 -5.37 6.37 -4.13
CA ARG A 149 -5.70 6.62 -5.54
C ARG A 149 -6.82 5.70 -6.03
N SER A 150 -6.75 4.40 -5.73
CA SER A 150 -7.76 3.42 -6.12
C SER A 150 -9.12 3.72 -5.50
N LEU A 151 -9.15 4.13 -4.22
CA LEU A 151 -10.39 4.53 -3.54
C LEU A 151 -11.01 5.77 -4.20
N ALA A 152 -10.20 6.79 -4.49
CA ALA A 152 -10.69 8.00 -5.13
C ALA A 152 -11.24 7.78 -6.54
N LEU A 153 -10.68 6.81 -7.29
CA LEU A 153 -11.17 6.42 -8.61
C LEU A 153 -12.36 5.46 -8.57
N GLY A 154 -12.41 4.58 -7.59
CA GLY A 154 -13.39 3.49 -7.50
C GLY A 154 -14.69 3.87 -6.79
N THR A 155 -14.67 4.82 -5.86
CA THR A 155 -15.90 5.29 -5.20
C THR A 155 -16.76 6.06 -6.22
N LEU A 156 -18.08 5.95 -6.14
CA LEU A 156 -19.00 6.71 -7.01
C LEU A 156 -19.46 8.02 -6.37
N GLU A 157 -19.48 8.05 -5.04
CA GLU A 157 -19.87 9.19 -4.23
C GLU A 157 -18.71 10.15 -3.99
N ASP A 158 -19.01 11.38 -3.59
CA ASP A 158 -18.01 12.40 -3.25
C ASP A 158 -17.22 12.04 -1.98
N GLU A 159 -17.82 11.25 -1.09
CA GLU A 159 -17.20 10.78 0.14
C GLU A 159 -16.82 9.31 0.06
N ILE A 160 -15.57 8.99 0.39
CA ILE A 160 -15.03 7.64 0.49
C ILE A 160 -15.35 7.12 1.90
N ALA A 161 -16.16 6.06 1.96
CA ALA A 161 -16.61 5.45 3.20
C ALA A 161 -15.65 4.33 3.66
N SER A 162 -15.77 3.89 4.92
CA SER A 162 -15.00 2.74 5.43
C SER A 162 -15.26 1.45 4.63
N ASN A 163 -16.46 1.31 4.07
CA ASN A 163 -16.82 0.15 3.25
C ASN A 163 -15.99 0.09 1.96
N ASP A 164 -15.67 1.24 1.35
CA ASP A 164 -14.83 1.29 0.15
C ASP A 164 -13.42 0.81 0.47
N VAL A 165 -12.87 1.23 1.63
CA VAL A 165 -11.57 0.78 2.14
C VAL A 165 -11.58 -0.74 2.36
N GLN A 166 -12.63 -1.25 3.02
CA GLN A 166 -12.74 -2.69 3.26
C GLN A 166 -12.84 -3.48 1.96
N ASN A 167 -13.64 -3.01 0.99
CA ASN A 167 -13.81 -3.67 -0.32
C ASN A 167 -12.51 -3.68 -1.13
N LEU A 168 -11.68 -2.64 -1.02
CA LEU A 168 -10.39 -2.58 -1.70
C LEU A 168 -9.36 -3.54 -1.09
N LEU A 169 -9.26 -3.56 0.25
CA LEU A 169 -8.21 -4.28 0.97
C LEU A 169 -8.55 -5.75 1.22
N SER A 170 -9.82 -6.02 1.43
CA SER A 170 -10.39 -7.35 1.36
C SER A 170 -11.36 -7.30 0.21
N PRO A 171 -10.90 -7.57 -1.03
CA PRO A 171 -11.84 -7.96 -2.07
C PRO A 171 -12.48 -9.23 -1.53
N ALA A 172 -13.60 -9.08 -0.81
CA ALA A 172 -14.56 -10.15 -0.61
C ALA A 172 -14.68 -10.76 -1.98
N PRO A 173 -14.46 -12.08 -2.15
CA PRO A 173 -14.37 -12.69 -3.46
C PRO A 173 -15.53 -12.14 -4.24
N VAL A 174 -15.22 -11.23 -5.16
CA VAL A 174 -16.23 -10.75 -6.08
C VAL A 174 -16.69 -12.06 -6.67
N SER A 175 -17.96 -12.37 -6.54
CA SER A 175 -18.56 -13.54 -7.15
C SER A 175 -18.53 -13.30 -8.67
N HIS A 176 -17.33 -13.23 -9.22
CA HIS A 176 -16.99 -13.17 -10.63
C HIS A 176 -16.81 -14.62 -11.00
N GLY A 177 -17.96 -15.26 -11.18
CA GLY A 177 -18.09 -16.68 -11.37
C GLY A 177 -19.28 -17.18 -10.58
N LEU A 178 -20.48 -17.00 -11.14
CA LEU A 178 -21.47 -18.04 -10.94
C LEU A 178 -20.76 -19.33 -11.36
N PRO A 179 -20.63 -20.33 -10.48
CA PRO A 179 -19.94 -21.55 -10.86
C PRO A 179 -20.76 -22.26 -11.94
N LEU A 180 -20.39 -22.06 -13.20
CA LEU A 180 -21.05 -22.67 -14.35
C LEU A 180 -20.60 -24.12 -14.57
N ASP A 181 -19.48 -24.49 -13.95
CA ASP A 181 -18.87 -25.82 -14.05
C ASP A 181 -19.43 -26.85 -13.05
N MET A 182 -20.42 -26.46 -12.23
CA MET A 182 -21.10 -27.37 -11.28
C MET A 182 -22.55 -27.65 -11.70
N PRO A 183 -23.15 -28.76 -11.25
CA PRO A 183 -24.56 -29.04 -11.49
C PRO A 183 -25.45 -27.88 -11.06
N LEU A 184 -26.49 -27.58 -11.86
CA LEU A 184 -27.42 -26.45 -11.63
C LEU A 184 -27.98 -26.40 -10.20
N ARG A 185 -28.19 -27.57 -9.58
CA ARG A 185 -28.64 -27.66 -8.20
C ARG A 185 -27.63 -27.05 -7.22
N GLU A 186 -26.37 -27.42 -7.34
CA GLU A 186 -25.28 -26.95 -6.47
C GLU A 186 -25.01 -25.46 -6.72
N ALA A 187 -25.04 -25.02 -7.97
CA ALA A 187 -24.90 -23.61 -8.32
C ALA A 187 -26.00 -22.75 -7.69
N ARG A 188 -27.24 -23.26 -7.71
CA ARG A 188 -28.39 -22.58 -7.08
C ARG A 188 -28.25 -22.56 -5.56
N GLU A 189 -27.85 -23.66 -4.93
CA GLU A 189 -27.64 -23.72 -3.48
C GLU A 189 -26.50 -22.77 -3.04
N ALA A 190 -25.41 -22.67 -3.79
CA ALA A 190 -24.31 -21.74 -3.53
C ALA A 190 -24.74 -20.27 -3.65
N PHE A 191 -25.52 -19.95 -4.69
CA PHE A 191 -26.10 -18.61 -4.86
C PHE A 191 -27.05 -18.27 -3.71
N GLU A 192 -28.01 -19.16 -3.43
CA GLU A 192 -29.00 -18.96 -2.37
C GLU A 192 -28.31 -18.76 -1.01
N ARG A 193 -27.25 -19.54 -0.73
CA ARG A 193 -26.47 -19.39 0.49
C ARG A 193 -25.87 -17.99 0.61
N THR A 194 -25.19 -17.53 -0.44
CA THR A 194 -24.56 -16.21 -0.49
C THR A 194 -25.58 -15.09 -0.35
N TYR A 195 -26.71 -15.21 -1.05
CA TYR A 195 -27.83 -14.26 -1.00
C TYR A 195 -28.40 -14.13 0.42
N PHE A 196 -28.71 -15.25 1.07
CA PHE A 196 -29.26 -15.22 2.43
C PHE A 196 -28.23 -14.75 3.46
N GLU A 197 -26.97 -15.15 3.36
CA GLU A 197 -25.92 -14.66 4.27
C GLU A 197 -25.72 -13.13 4.14
N HIS A 198 -25.75 -12.60 2.92
CA HIS A 198 -25.66 -11.16 2.66
C HIS A 198 -26.81 -10.40 3.33
N HIS A 199 -28.06 -10.80 3.05
CA HIS A 199 -29.23 -10.13 3.62
C HIS A 199 -29.37 -10.35 5.13
N LEU A 200 -28.98 -11.51 5.66
CA LEU A 200 -29.01 -11.78 7.09
C LEU A 200 -28.03 -10.88 7.86
N ARG A 201 -26.83 -10.65 7.30
CA ARG A 201 -25.86 -9.68 7.86
C ARG A 201 -26.41 -8.25 7.79
N ARG A 202 -27.00 -7.86 6.65
CA ARG A 202 -27.52 -6.51 6.43
C ARG A 202 -28.71 -6.16 7.34
N GLU A 203 -29.60 -7.12 7.58
CA GLU A 203 -30.81 -6.95 8.39
C GLU A 203 -30.59 -7.30 9.89
N GLY A 204 -29.34 -7.54 10.30
CA GLY A 204 -28.98 -7.79 11.71
C GLY A 204 -29.65 -9.04 12.31
N GLY A 205 -29.92 -10.06 11.48
CA GLY A 205 -30.61 -11.28 11.92
C GLY A 205 -32.14 -11.18 12.00
N ASN A 206 -32.76 -10.09 11.53
CA ASN A 206 -34.22 -9.96 11.53
C ASN A 206 -34.86 -10.85 10.45
N MET A 207 -35.41 -11.99 10.87
CA MET A 207 -36.01 -12.98 9.98
C MET A 207 -37.29 -12.49 9.28
N THR A 208 -38.06 -11.60 9.91
CA THR A 208 -39.28 -11.05 9.32
C THR A 208 -38.95 -10.18 8.12
N ARG A 209 -37.95 -9.29 8.26
CA ARG A 209 -37.47 -8.46 7.14
C ARG A 209 -36.81 -9.29 6.05
N LEU A 210 -36.10 -10.37 6.42
CA LEU A 210 -35.50 -11.29 5.45
C LEU A 210 -36.58 -12.02 4.63
N ALA A 211 -37.67 -12.45 5.25
CA ALA A 211 -38.81 -13.09 4.58
C ALA A 211 -39.50 -12.13 3.60
N GLU A 212 -39.74 -10.89 4.03
CA GLU A 212 -40.31 -9.84 3.15
C GLU A 212 -39.39 -9.53 1.96
N THR A 213 -38.08 -9.36 2.22
CA THR A 213 -37.10 -9.01 1.18
C THR A 213 -36.88 -10.15 0.18
N SER A 214 -36.88 -11.39 0.64
CA SER A 214 -36.73 -12.57 -0.21
C SER A 214 -38.03 -13.03 -0.88
N GLY A 215 -39.18 -12.44 -0.51
CA GLY A 215 -40.50 -12.85 -0.99
C GLY A 215 -40.91 -14.26 -0.56
N LEU A 216 -40.21 -14.84 0.42
CA LEU A 216 -40.45 -16.19 0.92
C LEU A 216 -41.29 -16.14 2.19
N GLU A 217 -42.25 -17.05 2.28
CA GLU A 217 -43.00 -17.28 3.50
C GLU A 217 -42.05 -17.78 4.62
N ARG A 218 -42.27 -17.34 5.86
CA ARG A 218 -41.31 -17.54 6.98
C ARG A 218 -40.99 -19.01 7.19
N THR A 219 -41.98 -19.89 7.13
CA THR A 219 -41.79 -21.34 7.30
C THR A 219 -40.87 -21.92 6.22
N HIS A 220 -41.05 -21.47 4.97
CA HIS A 220 -40.21 -21.87 3.85
C HIS A 220 -38.78 -21.33 3.97
N LEU A 221 -38.62 -20.10 4.44
CA LEU A 221 -37.32 -19.47 4.67
C LEU A 221 -36.51 -20.25 5.72
N TYR A 222 -37.10 -20.59 6.88
CA TYR A 222 -36.40 -21.38 7.91
C TYR A 222 -35.95 -22.75 7.40
N ARG A 223 -36.80 -23.45 6.65
CA ARG A 223 -36.44 -24.74 6.04
C ARG A 223 -35.27 -24.58 5.06
N LYS A 224 -35.30 -23.52 4.26
CA LYS A 224 -34.27 -23.20 3.27
C LYS A 224 -32.92 -22.90 3.95
N LEU A 225 -32.91 -22.06 4.99
CA LEU A 225 -31.70 -21.72 5.75
C LEU A 225 -31.08 -22.95 6.42
N LYS A 226 -31.93 -23.84 6.97
CA LYS A 226 -31.49 -25.11 7.56
C LYS A 226 -30.88 -26.05 6.51
N GLN A 227 -31.50 -26.16 5.34
CA GLN A 227 -30.97 -26.97 4.23
C GLN A 227 -29.62 -26.43 3.72
N LEU A 228 -29.45 -25.11 3.69
CA LEU A 228 -28.22 -24.44 3.27
C LEU A 228 -27.15 -24.39 4.37
N GLY A 229 -27.42 -24.91 5.58
CA GLY A 229 -26.46 -24.91 6.69
C GLY A 229 -26.11 -23.52 7.22
N ILE A 230 -27.02 -22.55 7.10
CA ILE A 230 -26.85 -21.20 7.63
C ILE A 230 -27.36 -21.19 9.08
N GLN A 231 -26.47 -20.93 10.03
CA GLN A 231 -26.84 -20.83 11.45
C GLN A 231 -27.57 -19.50 11.69
N THR A 232 -28.86 -19.58 11.98
CA THR A 232 -29.63 -18.43 12.45
C THR A 232 -29.42 -18.33 13.95
N GLY A 233 -28.76 -17.26 14.41
CA GLY A 233 -28.50 -17.04 15.83
C GLY A 233 -29.80 -17.11 16.62
N ARG A 234 -29.90 -18.09 17.52
CA ARG A 234 -31.05 -18.30 18.40
C ARG A 234 -31.12 -17.12 19.37
N ARG A 235 -31.92 -16.10 19.05
CA ARG A 235 -32.35 -15.08 20.02
C ARG A 235 -33.85 -14.89 19.89
N GLY A 236 -34.57 -15.47 20.86
CA GLY A 236 -35.96 -15.13 21.16
C GLY A 236 -36.99 -16.17 20.75
N GLU A 237 -37.09 -17.26 21.49
CA GLU A 237 -38.36 -17.90 21.88
C GLU A 237 -38.08 -18.57 23.24
N ASP A 238 -38.41 -17.85 24.31
CA ASP A 238 -38.98 -18.36 25.58
C ASP A 238 -39.04 -17.20 26.59
N SER A 239 -40.17 -16.48 26.60
CA SER A 239 -40.95 -15.94 27.74
C SER A 239 -41.90 -14.85 27.28
#